data_AF-A0A2S9F8J2-F1
#
_entry.id   AF-A0A2S9F8J2-F1
#
_cell.length_a   1.000
_cell.length_b   1.000
_cell.length_c   1.000
_cell.angle_alpha   90.00
_cell.angle_beta   90.00
_cell.angle_gamma   90.00
#
_symmetry.space_group_name_H-M   'P 1'
#
loop_
_entity.id
_entity.type
_entity.pdbx_description
1 polymer ?
#
loop_
_entity_poly.entity_id
_entity_poly.type
_entity_poly.pdbx_seq_one_letter_code
_entity_poly.pdbx_strand_id
1 'polypeptide(L)'
;MLDAQKILVTGATGKIAFPIARALARNNEVWGAARLRTPADRDKLTDAGITPLTLDMSTGDFSTVPDDFTYVFHAAVDTGATDWPRAVDTNAQKSGDLMYHCRAAKGFVFCSTGSVYGYQGQRPLRESDGPGVPLR
;
A
#
# COMPACT_ATOMS: atom_id res chain seq x y z
N MET A 1 -9.62 8.77 15.92
CA MET A 1 -8.56 7.89 15.37
C MET A 1 -8.98 6.45 15.65
N LEU A 2 -8.50 5.47 14.89
CA LEU A 2 -8.73 4.05 15.22
C LEU A 2 -7.90 3.68 16.45
N ASP A 3 -8.45 2.82 17.30
CA ASP A 3 -7.80 2.31 18.51
C ASP A 3 -7.97 0.79 18.61
N ALA A 4 -6.98 0.12 19.20
CA ALA A 4 -6.97 -1.33 19.45
C ALA A 4 -7.26 -2.18 18.19
N GLN A 5 -6.76 -1.74 17.03
CA GLN A 5 -6.84 -2.49 15.78
C GLN A 5 -5.49 -3.12 15.42
N LYS A 6 -5.54 -4.20 14.63
CA LYS A 6 -4.36 -4.78 13.96
C LYS A 6 -4.37 -4.33 12.50
N ILE A 7 -3.36 -3.58 12.07
CA ILE A 7 -3.35 -2.85 10.80
C ILE A 7 -2.13 -3.21 9.97
N LEU A 8 -2.36 -3.64 8.72
CA LEU A 8 -1.31 -3.82 7.73
C LEU A 8 -1.13 -2.51 6.94
N VAL A 9 0.11 -2.05 6.80
CA VAL A 9 0.45 -0.90 5.94
C VAL A 9 1.49 -1.33 4.91
N THR A 10 1.14 -1.36 3.62
CA THR A 10 2.12 -1.66 2.55
C THR A 10 2.81 -0.39 2.05
N GLY A 11 4.05 -0.53 1.57
CA GLY A 11 4.87 0.61 1.19
C GLY A 11 5.34 1.42 2.39
N ALA A 12 5.39 0.81 3.59
CA ALA A 12 5.56 1.48 4.88
C ALA A 12 6.86 2.29 5.04
N THR A 13 7.88 2.04 4.23
CA THR A 13 9.11 2.84 4.24
C THR A 13 9.03 4.11 3.38
N GLY A 14 8.01 4.21 2.53
CA GLY A 14 7.77 5.30 1.59
C GLY A 14 7.26 6.58 2.23
N LYS A 15 7.32 7.69 1.47
CA LYS A 15 7.01 9.04 1.95
C LYS A 15 5.56 9.23 2.41
N ILE A 16 4.62 8.50 1.82
CA ILE A 16 3.18 8.58 2.13
C ILE A 16 2.82 7.66 3.29
N ALA A 17 3.16 6.37 3.18
CA ALA A 17 2.70 5.36 4.13
C ALA A 17 3.40 5.44 5.50
N PHE A 18 4.69 5.81 5.54
CA PHE A 18 5.45 5.89 6.80
C PHE A 18 4.81 6.80 7.87
N PRO A 19 4.50 8.09 7.58
CA PRO A 19 3.89 8.96 8.58
C PRO A 19 2.49 8.47 9.02
N ILE A 20 1.75 7.82 8.13
CA ILE A 20 0.44 7.20 8.46
C ILE A 20 0.63 6.02 9.41
N ALA A 21 1.52 5.09 9.07
CA ALA A 21 1.84 3.92 9.91
C ALA A 21 2.30 4.36 11.31
N ARG A 22 3.21 5.32 11.39
CA ARG A 22 3.70 5.88 12.66
C ARG A 22 2.59 6.52 13.48
N ALA A 23 1.66 7.22 12.84
CA ALA A 23 0.53 7.83 13.55
C ALA A 23 -0.43 6.78 14.12
N LEU A 24 -0.70 5.70 13.36
CA LEU A 24 -1.56 4.60 13.78
C LEU A 24 -0.93 3.76 14.89
N ALA A 25 0.40 3.54 14.85
CA ALA A 25 1.14 2.72 15.80
C ALA A 25 1.05 3.20 17.27
N ARG A 26 0.64 4.45 17.50
CA ARG A 26 0.46 4.99 18.86
C ARG A 26 -0.57 4.23 19.67
N ASN A 27 -1.65 3.74 19.03
CA ASN A 27 -2.79 3.14 19.71
C ASN A 27 -3.22 1.79 19.09
N ASN A 28 -2.44 1.27 18.14
CA ASN A 28 -2.79 0.09 17.34
C ASN A 28 -1.56 -0.80 17.15
N GLU A 29 -1.79 -2.08 16.90
CA GLU A 29 -0.75 -2.97 16.41
C GLU A 29 -0.58 -2.75 14.90
N VAL A 30 0.53 -2.15 14.49
CA VAL A 30 0.78 -1.82 13.08
C VAL A 30 1.91 -2.67 12.54
N TRP A 31 1.65 -3.35 11.41
CA TRP A 31 2.65 -4.08 10.64
C TRP A 31 2.99 -3.30 9.37
N GLY A 32 4.26 -2.91 9.24
CA GLY A 32 4.77 -2.16 8.11
C GLY A 32 5.41 -3.07 7.08
N ALA A 33 4.72 -3.31 5.97
CA ALA A 33 5.18 -4.15 4.87
C ALA A 33 5.98 -3.36 3.83
N ALA A 34 7.22 -3.81 3.57
CA ALA A 34 8.09 -3.30 2.51
C ALA A 34 9.15 -4.35 2.15
N ARG A 35 9.96 -4.09 1.12
CA ARG A 35 11.06 -5.01 0.75
C ARG A 35 12.18 -5.09 1.80
N LEU A 36 12.31 -4.08 2.68
CA LEU A 36 13.26 -4.02 3.80
C LEU A 36 14.67 -4.48 3.42
N ARG A 37 15.23 -3.88 2.35
CA ARG A 37 16.49 -4.31 1.73
C ARG A 37 17.71 -3.98 2.59
N THR A 38 17.58 -3.02 3.49
CA THR A 38 18.64 -2.57 4.37
C THR A 38 18.24 -2.70 5.84
N PRO A 39 19.19 -2.87 6.77
CA PRO A 39 18.90 -2.81 8.21
C PRO A 39 18.21 -1.49 8.60
N ALA A 40 18.65 -0.36 8.02
CA ALA A 40 18.06 0.95 8.25
C ALA A 40 16.55 1.04 7.91
N ASP A 41 16.08 0.28 6.90
CA ASP A 41 14.65 0.20 6.59
C ASP A 41 13.86 -0.46 7.72
N ARG A 42 14.43 -1.48 8.36
CA ARG A 42 13.82 -2.18 9.50
C ARG A 42 13.85 -1.30 10.73
N ASP A 43 15.00 -0.72 11.03
CA ASP A 43 15.21 0.13 12.21
C ASP A 43 14.24 1.31 12.19
N LYS A 44 14.07 1.97 11.03
CA LYS A 44 13.11 3.06 10.83
C LYS A 44 11.68 2.69 11.22
N LEU A 45 11.24 1.45 10.96
CA LEU A 45 9.90 0.99 11.33
C LEU A 45 9.83 0.65 12.81
N THR A 46 10.79 -0.11 13.32
CA THR A 46 10.86 -0.52 14.73
C THR A 46 10.92 0.70 15.66
N ASP A 47 11.76 1.69 15.36
CA ASP A 47 11.90 2.94 16.12
C ASP A 47 10.60 3.76 16.18
N ALA A 48 9.71 3.54 15.20
CA ALA A 48 8.40 4.16 15.12
C ALA A 48 7.28 3.33 15.78
N GLY A 49 7.61 2.21 16.43
CA GLY A 49 6.65 1.28 17.04
C GLY A 49 5.89 0.43 16.02
N ILE A 50 6.42 0.27 14.81
CA ILE A 50 5.81 -0.51 13.72
C ILE A 50 6.53 -1.85 13.61
N THR A 51 5.80 -2.95 13.61
CA THR A 51 6.36 -4.29 13.37
C THR A 51 6.82 -4.40 11.91
N PRO A 52 8.13 -4.58 11.63
CA PRO A 52 8.61 -4.67 10.25
C PRO A 52 8.21 -6.01 9.61
N LEU A 53 7.59 -5.95 8.43
CA LEU A 53 7.23 -7.12 7.63
C LEU A 53 7.93 -7.07 6.27
N THR A 54 8.74 -8.07 5.95
CA THR A 54 9.38 -8.17 4.63
C THR A 54 8.36 -8.70 3.63
N LEU A 55 8.03 -7.88 2.62
CA LEU A 55 7.10 -8.22 1.55
C LEU A 55 7.53 -7.54 0.25
N ASP A 56 7.61 -8.33 -0.82
CA ASP A 56 7.73 -7.84 -2.19
C ASP A 56 6.41 -8.08 -2.92
N MET A 57 5.66 -7.01 -3.19
CA MET A 57 4.37 -7.11 -3.88
C MET A 57 4.46 -7.78 -5.25
N SER A 58 5.60 -7.67 -5.94
CA SER A 58 5.77 -8.20 -7.30
C SER A 58 5.88 -9.73 -7.34
N THR A 59 6.18 -10.40 -6.23
CA THR A 59 6.24 -11.87 -6.18
C THR A 59 4.86 -12.49 -6.01
N GLY A 60 3.90 -11.75 -5.41
CA GLY A 60 2.58 -12.26 -5.08
C GLY A 60 2.56 -13.34 -3.99
N ASP A 61 3.66 -13.51 -3.23
CA ASP A 61 3.71 -14.43 -2.11
C ASP A 61 3.27 -13.73 -0.81
N PHE A 62 2.07 -14.07 -0.36
CA PHE A 62 1.49 -13.57 0.89
C PHE A 62 1.46 -14.62 2.01
N SER A 63 2.09 -15.79 1.81
CA SER A 63 2.06 -16.89 2.77
C SER A 63 2.63 -16.53 4.15
N THR A 64 3.53 -15.55 4.20
CA THR A 64 4.16 -15.03 5.43
C THR A 64 3.40 -13.85 6.06
N VAL A 65 2.34 -13.37 5.41
CA VAL A 65 1.51 -12.26 5.89
C VAL A 65 0.40 -12.84 6.77
N PRO A 66 0.22 -12.40 8.03
CA PRO A 66 -0.95 -12.78 8.82
C PRO A 66 -2.26 -12.43 8.11
N ASP A 67 -3.32 -13.21 8.31
CA ASP A 67 -4.63 -13.01 7.67
C ASP A 67 -5.69 -12.42 8.62
N ASP A 68 -5.31 -12.13 9.86
CA ASP A 68 -6.15 -11.59 10.95
C ASP A 68 -6.10 -10.06 11.07
N PHE A 69 -5.61 -9.35 10.04
CA PHE A 69 -5.62 -7.88 10.02
C PHE A 69 -7.06 -7.34 10.01
N THR A 70 -7.33 -6.41 10.90
CA THR A 70 -8.63 -5.73 10.97
C THR A 70 -8.78 -4.62 9.92
N TYR A 71 -7.68 -3.99 9.50
CA TYR A 71 -7.65 -2.97 8.46
C TYR A 71 -6.38 -3.09 7.63
N VAL A 72 -6.44 -2.65 6.37
CA VAL A 72 -5.29 -2.56 5.48
C VAL A 72 -5.21 -1.17 4.85
N PHE A 73 -4.03 -0.56 4.88
CA PHE A 73 -3.68 0.61 4.08
C PHE A 73 -2.62 0.22 3.04
N HIS A 74 -3.04 0.09 1.79
CA HIS A 74 -2.20 -0.36 0.70
C HIS A 74 -1.64 0.83 -0.10
N ALA A 75 -0.33 1.06 0.00
CA ALA A 75 0.38 2.13 -0.71
C ALA A 75 1.73 1.69 -1.30
N ALA A 76 1.99 0.38 -1.35
CA ALA A 76 3.04 -0.16 -2.19
C ALA A 76 2.69 0.04 -3.67
N VAL A 77 3.67 0.39 -4.49
CA VAL A 77 3.47 0.68 -5.91
C VAL A 77 4.71 0.27 -6.72
N ASP A 78 4.49 -0.35 -7.87
CA ASP A 78 5.46 -0.37 -8.97
C ASP A 78 5.17 0.83 -9.88
N THR A 79 6.13 1.76 -10.00
CA THR A 79 5.93 2.96 -10.82
C THR A 79 6.02 2.71 -12.32
N GLY A 80 6.28 1.46 -12.76
CA GLY A 80 6.30 1.09 -14.17
C GLY A 80 7.46 1.70 -14.96
N ALA A 81 8.58 1.99 -14.28
CA ALA A 81 9.74 2.63 -14.90
C ALA A 81 10.45 1.75 -15.96
N THR A 82 10.21 0.43 -15.94
CA THR A 82 10.92 -0.54 -16.78
C THR A 82 10.02 -1.42 -17.63
N ASP A 83 8.89 -1.89 -17.09
CA ASP A 83 8.03 -2.90 -17.72
C ASP A 83 6.57 -2.62 -17.34
N TRP A 84 5.79 -2.19 -18.33
CA TRP A 84 4.38 -1.84 -18.14
C TRP A 84 3.50 -3.06 -17.79
N PRO A 85 3.52 -4.16 -18.56
CA PRO A 85 2.84 -5.40 -18.15
C PRO A 85 3.13 -5.84 -16.72
N ARG A 86 4.40 -5.80 -16.29
CA ARG A 86 4.77 -6.16 -14.91
C ARG A 86 4.20 -5.19 -13.88
N ALA A 87 4.19 -3.89 -14.18
CA ALA A 87 3.59 -2.90 -13.30
C ALA A 87 2.07 -3.07 -13.20
N VAL A 88 1.40 -3.44 -14.29
CA VAL A 88 -0.03 -3.78 -14.28
C VAL A 88 -0.28 -5.02 -13.43
N ASP A 89 0.48 -6.09 -13.60
CA ASP A 89 0.38 -7.30 -12.77
C ASP A 89 0.59 -6.97 -11.28
N THR A 90 1.70 -6.28 -10.94
CA THR A 90 2.05 -5.93 -9.57
C THR A 90 0.98 -5.03 -8.92
N ASN A 91 0.50 -4.00 -9.60
CA ASN A 91 -0.40 -3.02 -8.99
C ASN A 91 -1.87 -3.43 -9.06
N ALA A 92 -2.30 -4.18 -10.08
CA ALA A 92 -3.69 -4.61 -10.23
C ALA A 92 -3.91 -6.01 -9.67
N GLN A 93 -3.23 -7.01 -10.22
CA GLN A 93 -3.42 -8.41 -9.83
C GLN A 93 -2.97 -8.65 -8.39
N LYS A 94 -1.74 -8.25 -8.02
CA LYS A 94 -1.20 -8.54 -6.68
C LYS A 94 -1.88 -7.73 -5.57
N SER A 95 -2.46 -6.58 -5.90
CA SER A 95 -3.35 -5.85 -4.97
C SER A 95 -4.63 -6.63 -4.73
N GLY A 96 -5.24 -7.21 -5.76
CA GLY A 96 -6.41 -8.09 -5.63
C GLY A 96 -6.11 -9.35 -4.81
N ASP A 97 -4.96 -9.97 -5.05
CA ASP A 97 -4.49 -11.13 -4.29
C ASP A 97 -4.31 -10.78 -2.79
N LEU A 98 -3.73 -9.61 -2.49
CA LEU A 98 -3.60 -9.12 -1.11
C LEU A 98 -4.98 -8.83 -0.48
N MET A 99 -5.92 -8.23 -1.21
CA MET A 99 -7.29 -8.02 -0.75
C MET A 99 -7.97 -9.35 -0.41
N TYR A 100 -7.79 -10.37 -1.25
CA TYR A 100 -8.32 -11.70 -1.00
C TYR A 100 -7.65 -12.38 0.21
N HIS A 101 -6.33 -12.23 0.36
CA HIS A 101 -5.59 -12.73 1.52
C HIS A 101 -6.14 -12.12 2.82
N CYS A 102 -6.30 -10.80 2.86
CA CYS A 102 -6.86 -10.05 3.99
C CYS A 102 -8.39 -9.90 3.95
N ARG A 103 -9.14 -10.82 3.32
CA ARG A 103 -10.60 -10.71 3.12
C ARG A 103 -11.44 -10.62 4.41
N ALA A 104 -10.86 -10.97 5.56
CA ALA A 104 -11.49 -10.82 6.87
C ALA A 104 -11.39 -9.39 7.44
N ALA A 105 -10.60 -8.50 6.82
CA ALA A 105 -10.46 -7.13 7.25
C ALA A 105 -11.78 -6.36 7.13
N LYS A 106 -12.03 -5.45 8.08
CA LYS A 106 -13.20 -4.58 8.13
C LYS A 106 -13.13 -3.47 7.07
N GLY A 107 -11.94 -3.13 6.62
CA GLY A 107 -11.72 -2.11 5.60
C GLY A 107 -10.36 -2.22 4.92
N PHE A 108 -10.35 -1.92 3.63
CA PHE A 108 -9.16 -1.89 2.79
C PHE A 108 -9.09 -0.53 2.08
N VAL A 109 -8.04 0.24 2.34
CA VAL A 109 -7.79 1.53 1.68
C VAL A 109 -6.71 1.33 0.63
N PHE A 110 -7.05 1.58 -0.63
CA PHE A 110 -6.11 1.55 -1.75
C PHE A 110 -5.65 2.97 -2.08
N CYS A 111 -4.36 3.25 -1.92
CA CYS A 111 -3.76 4.54 -2.25
C CYS A 111 -3.51 4.65 -3.76
N SER A 112 -4.50 5.15 -4.48
CA SER A 112 -4.41 5.44 -5.92
C SER A 112 -3.58 6.71 -6.21
N THR A 113 -3.68 7.22 -7.43
CA THR A 113 -3.03 8.45 -7.89
C THR A 113 -3.99 9.33 -8.68
N GLY A 114 -3.86 10.65 -8.57
CA GLY A 114 -4.58 11.59 -9.44
C GLY A 114 -4.17 11.51 -10.91
N SER A 115 -3.02 10.88 -11.21
CA SER A 115 -2.56 10.63 -12.58
C SER A 115 -3.44 9.66 -13.37
N VAL A 116 -4.47 9.07 -12.74
CA VAL A 116 -5.48 8.25 -13.44
C VAL A 116 -6.36 9.08 -14.36
N TYR A 117 -6.61 10.36 -14.06
CA TYR A 117 -7.54 11.20 -14.81
C TYR A 117 -6.92 11.75 -16.10
N GLY A 118 -7.77 11.92 -17.12
CA GLY A 118 -7.38 12.58 -18.35
C GLY A 118 -7.16 14.08 -18.11
N TYR A 119 -6.19 14.68 -18.79
CA TYR A 119 -6.01 16.13 -18.73
C TYR A 119 -7.20 16.86 -19.35
N GLN A 120 -7.79 17.80 -18.61
CA GLN A 120 -9.01 18.52 -18.99
C GLN A 120 -8.84 20.05 -18.87
N GLY A 121 -7.60 20.53 -18.97
CA GLY A 121 -7.26 21.94 -18.75
C GLY A 121 -6.94 22.26 -17.28
N GLN A 122 -6.63 23.52 -17.00
CA GLN A 122 -6.32 24.03 -15.65
C GLN A 122 -7.59 24.17 -14.81
N ARG A 123 -8.18 23.04 -14.41
CA ARG A 123 -9.33 22.98 -13.52
C ARG A 123 -9.15 21.94 -12.42
N PRO A 124 -9.85 22.08 -11.27
CA PRO A 124 -9.95 21.01 -10.30
C PRO A 124 -10.58 19.76 -10.92
N LEU A 125 -10.02 18.59 -10.61
CA LEU A 125 -10.56 17.28 -10.99
C LEU A 125 -11.56 16.78 -9.94
N ARG A 126 -12.49 15.92 -10.36
CA ARG A 126 -13.52 15.26 -9.53
C ARG A 126 -13.43 13.76 -9.71
N GLU A 127 -13.96 13.00 -8.76
CA GLU A 127 -14.00 11.53 -8.83
C GLU A 127 -14.83 11.00 -10.00
N SER A 128 -15.78 11.80 -10.49
CA SER A 128 -16.59 11.50 -11.67
C SER A 128 -15.90 11.81 -13.01
N ASP A 129 -14.69 12.37 -13.00
CA ASP A 129 -13.94 12.65 -14.22
C ASP A 129 -13.38 11.36 -14.84
N GLY A 130 -13.39 11.29 -16.18
CA GLY A 130 -12.93 10.12 -16.90
C GLY A 130 -11.42 9.88 -16.79
N PRO A 131 -10.96 8.61 -16.91
CA PRO A 131 -9.55 8.30 -16.89
C PRO A 131 -8.83 8.84 -18.13
N GLY A 132 -7.53 9.09 -18.00
CA GLY A 132 -6.64 9.30 -19.13
C GLY A 132 -6.50 7.97 -19.84
N VAL A 133 -6.87 7.91 -21.12
CA VAL A 133 -6.78 6.67 -21.90
C VAL A 133 -5.30 6.32 -22.08
N PRO A 134 -4.78 5.20 -21.53
CA PRO A 134 -3.39 4.79 -21.74
C PRO A 134 -3.17 4.18 -23.12
N LEU A 135 -4.22 4.11 -23.96
CA LEU A 135 -4.23 3.40 -25.23
C LEU A 135 -4.61 4.36 -26.35
N ARG A 136 -3.60 5.00 -26.91
CA ARG A 136 -3.42 5.12 -28.36
C ARG A 136 -2.01 4.69 -28.70
#